data_AF-A0ABD7LTU4-F1
#
_entry.id   AF-A0ABD7LTU4-F1
#
_cell.length_a   1.000
_cell.length_b   1.000
_cell.length_c   1.000
_cell.angle_alpha   90.00
_cell.angle_beta   90.00
_cell.angle_gamma   90.00
#
_symmetry.space_group_name_H-M   'P 1'
#
loop_
_entity.id
_entity.type
_entity.pdbx_description
1 polymer ?
#
loop_
_entity_poly.entity_id
_entity_poly.type
_entity_poly.pdbx_seq_one_letter_code
_entity_poly.pdbx_strand_id
1 'polypeptide(L)'
;MKSQKNIWWWGFLVGKVMIPALLLISLPMITFFFTNKKMSKEAVIFFFGDQKATFIETLVTSLQLNLNYIFSIIIVISLLNFFKKRNSGKVFNSNGNVYYNYFYFVFWVAATLLGYDKIQIAGIPIHMQYKLVLSGIFSEVLPDIYDDHYDSDGTCKVSIEKENFDDIDGYDSVNLLIIDTYDIKMSELSMENQTYPTIIVRGNSIDGVRKVNRSLILEIKKTMDEIQKSDFKKVFVASTSNPKNSINIINSSFRFFGRSRRFKLYVLQKDYASNGKYSKKYRIFI
;
A
#
# COMPACT_ATOMS: atom_id res chain seq x y z
N MET A 1 16.36 -2.96 -23.10
CA MET A 1 15.08 -3.20 -22.36
C MET A 1 15.02 -2.67 -20.91
N LYS A 2 16.11 -2.55 -20.14
CA LYS A 2 16.09 -1.95 -18.77
C LYS A 2 15.78 -0.44 -18.75
N SER A 3 16.28 0.32 -19.73
CA SER A 3 16.12 1.78 -19.81
C SER A 3 14.65 2.22 -20.00
N GLN A 4 13.90 1.57 -20.89
CA GLN A 4 12.48 1.91 -21.13
C GLN A 4 11.56 1.65 -19.93
N LYS A 5 11.80 0.58 -19.14
CA LYS A 5 11.01 0.28 -17.94
C LYS A 5 11.17 1.35 -16.85
N ASN A 6 12.38 1.91 -16.70
CA ASN A 6 12.63 2.99 -15.74
C ASN A 6 11.95 4.30 -16.15
N ILE A 7 11.88 4.61 -17.44
CA ILE A 7 11.24 5.84 -17.95
C ILE A 7 9.73 5.83 -17.69
N TRP A 8 9.06 4.70 -17.94
CA TRP A 8 7.62 4.58 -17.68
C TRP A 8 7.27 4.60 -16.20
N TRP A 9 8.13 4.02 -15.36
CA TRP A 9 8.00 4.06 -13.90
C TRP A 9 8.09 5.49 -13.36
N TRP A 10 9.12 6.23 -13.78
CA TRP A 10 9.28 7.64 -13.42
C TRP A 10 8.15 8.50 -13.99
N GLY A 11 7.75 8.31 -15.25
CA GLY A 11 6.66 9.06 -15.86
C GLY A 11 5.33 8.88 -15.11
N PHE A 12 5.03 7.66 -14.67
CA PHE A 12 3.85 7.38 -13.86
C PHE A 12 3.90 8.10 -12.51
N LEU A 13 4.99 7.95 -11.76
CA LEU A 13 5.14 8.58 -10.43
C LEU A 13 5.12 10.10 -10.54
N VAL A 14 5.86 10.64 -11.51
CA VAL A 14 5.95 12.08 -11.74
C VAL A 14 4.60 12.65 -12.11
N GLY A 15 3.93 12.04 -13.10
CA GLY A 15 2.64 12.53 -13.59
C GLY A 15 1.50 12.39 -12.60
N LYS A 16 1.39 11.24 -11.93
CA LYS A 16 0.25 10.96 -11.03
C LYS A 16 0.44 11.43 -9.60
N VAL A 17 1.68 11.63 -9.14
CA VAL A 17 1.96 11.97 -7.73
C VAL A 17 2.80 13.23 -7.60
N MET A 18 4.00 13.28 -8.19
CA MET A 18 4.93 14.38 -7.91
C MET A 18 4.44 15.73 -8.43
N ILE A 19 3.92 15.79 -9.66
CA ILE A 19 3.39 17.05 -10.22
C ILE A 19 2.19 17.56 -9.40
N PRO A 20 1.14 16.74 -9.13
CA PRO A 20 0.06 17.17 -8.25
C PRO A 20 0.53 17.60 -6.85
N ALA A 21 1.44 16.85 -6.24
CA ALA A 21 1.99 17.19 -4.92
C ALA A 21 2.81 18.49 -4.96
N LEU A 22 3.58 18.71 -6.02
CA LEU A 22 4.34 19.93 -6.22
C LEU A 22 3.42 21.13 -6.40
N LEU A 23 2.33 21.01 -7.16
CA LEU A 23 1.32 22.06 -7.31
C LEU A 23 0.65 22.41 -5.97
N LEU A 24 0.36 21.40 -5.14
CA LEU A 24 -0.19 21.60 -3.80
C LEU A 24 0.75 22.40 -2.87
N ILE A 25 2.05 22.45 -3.16
CA ILE A 25 3.05 23.17 -2.36
C ILE A 25 3.41 24.51 -3.03
N SER A 26 3.69 24.50 -4.33
CA SER A 26 4.23 25.66 -5.04
C SER A 26 3.22 26.80 -5.18
N LEU A 27 1.95 26.50 -5.47
CA LEU A 27 0.93 27.54 -5.65
C LEU A 27 0.62 28.30 -4.35
N PRO A 28 0.43 27.64 -3.20
CA PRO A 28 0.31 28.33 -1.92
C PRO A 28 1.57 29.09 -1.52
N MET A 29 2.77 28.57 -1.82
CA MET A 29 4.04 29.26 -1.53
C MET A 29 4.16 30.57 -2.32
N ILE A 30 3.70 30.59 -3.57
CA ILE A 30 3.66 31.81 -4.38
C ILE A 30 2.77 32.86 -3.70
N THR A 31 1.58 32.49 -3.26
CA THR A 31 0.68 33.44 -2.59
C THR A 31 1.18 33.89 -1.23
N PHE A 32 1.90 33.03 -0.52
CA PHE A 32 2.47 33.34 0.78
C PHE A 32 3.63 34.34 0.70
N PHE A 33 4.59 34.12 -0.20
CA PHE A 33 5.85 34.87 -0.25
C PHE A 33 5.89 35.99 -1.28
N PHE A 34 5.17 35.86 -2.40
CA PHE A 34 5.39 36.70 -3.58
C PHE A 34 4.22 37.64 -3.89
N THR A 35 3.08 37.51 -3.22
CA THR A 35 1.95 38.43 -3.40
C THR A 35 2.09 39.62 -2.45
N ASN A 36 2.19 40.84 -2.99
CA ASN A 36 2.17 42.05 -2.16
C ASN A 36 0.71 42.42 -1.77
N LYS A 37 0.52 43.18 -0.69
CA LYS A 37 -0.80 43.64 -0.20
C LYS A 37 -1.67 44.26 -1.30
N LYS A 38 -1.05 45.01 -2.22
CA LYS A 38 -1.75 45.59 -3.38
C LYS A 38 -2.36 44.51 -4.28
N MET A 39 -1.60 43.48 -4.65
CA MET A 39 -2.11 42.39 -5.50
C MET A 39 -3.24 41.62 -4.82
N SER A 40 -3.13 41.38 -3.51
CA SER A 40 -4.20 40.71 -2.74
C SER A 40 -5.47 41.55 -2.71
N LYS A 41 -5.37 42.88 -2.58
CA LYS A 41 -6.51 43.79 -2.66
C LYS A 41 -7.17 43.77 -4.04
N GLU A 42 -6.38 43.86 -5.11
CA GLU A 42 -6.89 43.75 -6.48
C GLU A 42 -7.59 42.40 -6.73
N ALA A 43 -7.05 41.30 -6.18
CA ALA A 43 -7.69 39.99 -6.26
C ALA A 43 -9.05 39.96 -5.53
N VAL A 44 -9.15 40.55 -4.34
CA VAL A 44 -10.44 40.65 -3.63
C VAL A 44 -11.43 41.49 -4.45
N ILE A 45 -11.01 42.62 -5.01
CA ILE A 45 -11.86 43.47 -5.87
C ILE A 45 -12.33 42.68 -7.09
N PHE A 46 -11.42 41.95 -7.75
CA PHE A 46 -11.75 41.14 -8.92
C PHE A 46 -12.82 40.08 -8.62
N PHE A 47 -12.72 39.37 -7.50
CA PHE A 47 -13.65 38.28 -7.16
C PHE A 47 -14.96 38.76 -6.51
N PHE A 48 -14.95 39.86 -5.77
CA PHE A 48 -16.08 40.27 -4.93
C PHE A 48 -16.65 41.66 -5.25
N GLY A 49 -15.97 42.46 -6.08
CA GLY A 49 -16.32 43.85 -6.40
C GLY A 49 -15.92 44.85 -5.31
N ASP A 50 -15.82 46.14 -5.67
CA ASP A 50 -15.26 47.20 -4.81
C ASP A 50 -15.97 47.36 -3.45
N GLN A 51 -17.31 47.33 -3.45
CA GLN A 51 -18.10 47.50 -2.23
C GLN A 51 -17.82 46.39 -1.20
N LYS A 52 -17.77 45.12 -1.65
CA LYS A 52 -17.50 43.98 -0.76
C LYS A 52 -16.02 43.88 -0.39
N ALA A 53 -15.12 44.29 -1.29
CA ALA A 53 -13.69 44.29 -1.04
C ALA A 53 -13.30 45.19 0.15
N THR A 54 -13.90 46.37 0.22
CA THR A 54 -13.67 47.32 1.33
C THR A 54 -14.09 46.73 2.69
N PHE A 55 -15.23 46.04 2.72
CA PHE A 55 -15.69 45.34 3.92
C PHE A 55 -14.74 44.19 4.32
N ILE A 56 -14.34 43.35 3.36
CA ILE A 56 -13.42 42.22 3.59
C ILE A 56 -12.07 42.71 4.12
N GLU A 57 -11.51 43.77 3.54
CA GLU A 57 -10.23 44.36 3.98
C GLU A 57 -10.32 44.88 5.42
N THR A 58 -11.42 45.55 5.76
CA THR A 58 -11.68 46.05 7.12
C THR A 58 -11.78 44.91 8.12
N LEU A 59 -12.51 43.84 7.77
CA LEU A 59 -12.68 42.65 8.63
C LEU A 59 -11.36 41.88 8.82
N VAL A 60 -10.58 41.69 7.76
CA VAL A 60 -9.30 40.98 7.84
C VAL A 60 -8.30 41.75 8.70
N THR A 61 -8.29 43.08 8.58
CA THR A 61 -7.44 43.96 9.39
C THR A 61 -7.87 43.96 10.86
N SER A 62 -9.17 44.02 11.15
CA SER A 62 -9.67 44.00 12.54
C SER A 62 -9.38 42.68 13.25
N LEU A 63 -9.37 41.57 12.51
CA LEU A 63 -8.99 40.24 13.00
C LEU A 63 -7.47 40.01 13.02
N GLN A 64 -6.66 41.00 12.64
CA GLN A 64 -5.19 40.89 12.54
C GLN A 64 -4.71 39.75 11.62
N LEU A 65 -5.51 39.42 10.60
CA LEU A 65 -5.18 38.38 9.63
C LEU A 65 -4.50 38.97 8.39
N ASN A 66 -3.77 38.13 7.65
CA ASN A 66 -3.13 38.52 6.39
C ASN A 66 -3.87 37.89 5.19
N LEU A 67 -4.34 38.72 4.26
CA LEU A 67 -5.03 38.27 3.03
C LEU A 67 -4.23 37.22 2.25
N ASN A 68 -2.91 37.32 2.23
CA ASN A 68 -2.05 36.35 1.55
C ASN A 68 -2.19 34.94 2.15
N TYR A 69 -2.31 34.85 3.48
CA TYR A 69 -2.44 33.58 4.17
C TYR A 69 -3.82 32.98 3.92
N ILE A 70 -4.86 33.83 3.92
CA ILE A 70 -6.22 33.42 3.58
C ILE A 70 -6.27 32.87 2.15
N PHE A 71 -5.71 33.58 1.17
CA PHE A 71 -5.64 33.10 -0.22
C PHE A 71 -4.84 31.81 -0.36
N SER A 72 -3.72 31.69 0.34
CA SER A 72 -2.90 30.46 0.34
C SER A 72 -3.72 29.26 0.83
N ILE A 73 -4.47 29.42 1.92
CA ILE A 73 -5.35 28.37 2.46
C ILE A 73 -6.46 28.02 1.46
N ILE A 74 -7.11 29.04 0.86
CA ILE A 74 -8.16 28.82 -0.14
C ILE A 74 -7.61 28.03 -1.32
N ILE A 75 -6.44 28.39 -1.84
CA ILE A 75 -5.79 27.68 -2.96
C ILE A 75 -5.49 26.23 -2.60
N VAL A 76 -4.97 25.95 -1.40
CA VAL A 76 -4.75 24.56 -0.94
C VAL A 76 -6.06 23.78 -0.96
N ILE A 77 -7.12 24.33 -0.37
CA ILE A 77 -8.43 23.66 -0.28
C ILE A 77 -9.00 23.43 -1.69
N SER A 78 -8.94 24.43 -2.57
CA SER A 78 -9.41 24.34 -3.95
C SER A 78 -8.65 23.27 -4.74
N LEU A 79 -7.32 23.20 -4.61
CA LEU A 79 -6.50 22.19 -5.27
C LEU A 79 -6.77 20.79 -4.74
N LEU A 80 -6.88 20.62 -3.42
CA LEU A 80 -7.24 19.33 -2.81
C LEU A 80 -8.60 18.86 -3.34
N ASN A 81 -9.61 19.73 -3.36
CA ASN A 81 -10.94 19.41 -3.89
C ASN A 81 -10.89 19.09 -5.39
N PHE A 82 -10.10 19.83 -6.16
CA PHE A 82 -9.90 19.57 -7.59
C PHE A 82 -9.30 18.19 -7.84
N PHE A 83 -8.20 17.84 -7.16
CA PHE A 83 -7.58 16.53 -7.33
C PHE A 83 -8.48 15.40 -6.86
N LYS A 84 -9.10 15.54 -5.69
CA LYS A 84 -10.05 14.53 -5.16
C LYS A 84 -11.20 14.28 -6.13
N LYS A 85 -11.82 15.34 -6.65
CA LYS A 85 -12.90 15.21 -7.64
C LYS A 85 -12.42 14.55 -8.93
N ARG A 86 -11.21 14.89 -9.40
CA ARG A 86 -10.64 14.35 -10.64
C ARG A 86 -10.25 12.88 -10.53
N ASN A 87 -9.83 12.42 -9.36
CA ASN A 87 -9.30 11.08 -9.15
C ASN A 87 -10.27 10.12 -8.47
N SER A 88 -11.36 10.61 -7.90
CA SER A 88 -12.44 9.79 -7.35
C SER A 88 -12.90 8.74 -8.36
N GLY A 89 -13.03 7.49 -7.91
CA GLY A 89 -13.40 6.32 -8.71
C GLY A 89 -12.27 5.72 -9.55
N LYS A 90 -11.09 6.37 -9.62
CA LYS A 90 -9.96 5.88 -10.43
C LYS A 90 -9.07 4.93 -9.64
N VAL A 91 -8.49 3.96 -10.34
CA VAL A 91 -7.54 3.02 -9.77
C VAL A 91 -6.11 3.61 -9.79
N PHE A 92 -5.55 3.83 -8.61
CA PHE A 92 -4.12 4.08 -8.43
C PHE A 92 -3.39 2.76 -8.75
N ASN A 93 -2.38 2.80 -9.62
CA ASN A 93 -1.75 1.60 -10.21
C ASN A 93 -2.56 0.87 -11.31
N SER A 94 -3.14 1.63 -12.24
CA SER A 94 -3.88 1.03 -13.36
C SER A 94 -3.06 0.56 -14.57
N ASN A 95 -1.73 0.68 -14.52
CA ASN A 95 -0.87 0.40 -15.67
C ASN A 95 -0.17 -0.94 -15.45
N GLY A 96 -0.75 -2.02 -15.98
CA GLY A 96 -0.43 -3.42 -15.65
C GLY A 96 0.99 -3.90 -15.98
N ASN A 97 1.83 -3.08 -16.60
CA ASN A 97 3.18 -3.45 -17.06
C ASN A 97 4.33 -2.93 -16.17
N VAL A 98 4.03 -2.27 -15.06
CA VAL A 98 5.04 -1.65 -14.19
C VAL A 98 5.11 -2.39 -12.85
N TYR A 99 6.34 -2.56 -12.34
CA TYR A 99 6.56 -3.07 -10.98
C TYR A 99 6.77 -1.90 -10.03
N TYR A 100 5.87 -1.75 -9.05
CA TYR A 100 5.76 -0.56 -8.23
C TYR A 100 6.42 -0.77 -6.88
N ASN A 101 7.75 -0.66 -6.87
CA ASN A 101 8.53 -0.63 -5.64
C ASN A 101 8.64 0.80 -5.08
N TYR A 102 7.49 1.38 -4.68
CA TYR A 102 7.45 2.67 -4.01
C TYR A 102 7.38 2.51 -2.49
N PHE A 103 7.80 3.54 -1.76
CA PHE A 103 7.59 3.62 -0.31
C PHE A 103 6.11 3.91 0.00
N TYR A 104 5.65 3.50 1.18
CA TYR A 104 4.25 3.63 1.62
C TYR A 104 3.70 5.06 1.49
N PHE A 105 4.54 6.07 1.73
CA PHE A 105 4.17 7.48 1.65
C PHE A 105 3.58 7.88 0.29
N VAL A 106 4.07 7.30 -0.82
CA VAL A 106 3.54 7.58 -2.17
C VAL A 106 2.07 7.16 -2.28
N PHE A 107 1.75 5.99 -1.72
CA PHE A 107 0.38 5.47 -1.70
C PHE A 107 -0.51 6.28 -0.76
N TRP A 108 0.02 6.72 0.38
CA TRP A 108 -0.69 7.62 1.29
C TRP A 108 -1.02 8.97 0.65
N VAL A 109 -0.06 9.60 -0.04
CA VAL A 109 -0.30 10.85 -0.79
C VAL A 109 -1.40 10.64 -1.84
N ALA A 110 -1.32 9.55 -2.59
CA ALA A 110 -2.29 9.22 -3.62
C ALA A 110 -3.71 9.06 -3.06
N ALA A 111 -3.87 8.30 -1.98
CA ALA A 111 -5.17 8.07 -1.36
C ALA A 111 -5.71 9.33 -0.66
N THR A 112 -4.90 9.95 0.20
CA THR A 112 -5.37 10.98 1.13
C THR A 112 -5.41 12.38 0.50
N LEU A 113 -4.35 12.76 -0.23
CA LEU A 113 -4.24 14.11 -0.81
C LEU A 113 -4.84 14.16 -2.20
N LEU A 114 -4.54 13.16 -3.04
CA LEU A 114 -4.94 13.17 -4.44
C LEU A 114 -6.30 12.53 -4.68
N GLY A 115 -6.85 11.79 -3.70
CA GLY A 115 -8.23 11.27 -3.70
C GLY A 115 -8.46 10.05 -4.59
N TYR A 116 -7.45 9.20 -4.76
CA TYR A 116 -7.67 7.86 -5.29
C TYR A 116 -8.31 6.97 -4.23
N ASP A 117 -9.48 6.39 -4.54
CA ASP A 117 -10.23 5.50 -3.66
C ASP A 117 -9.90 4.02 -3.89
N LYS A 118 -9.39 3.67 -5.08
CA LYS A 118 -9.07 2.30 -5.48
C LYS A 118 -7.59 2.09 -5.76
N ILE A 119 -7.06 0.90 -5.47
CA ILE A 119 -5.69 0.50 -5.84
C ILE A 119 -5.64 -0.92 -6.39
N GLN A 120 -4.85 -1.14 -7.43
CA GLN A 120 -4.46 -2.49 -7.89
C GLN A 120 -3.15 -2.92 -7.23
N ILE A 121 -3.08 -4.16 -6.72
CA ILE A 121 -1.88 -4.67 -6.05
C ILE A 121 -1.02 -5.61 -6.91
N ALA A 122 -1.49 -6.06 -8.07
CA ALA A 122 -0.63 -6.70 -9.05
C ALA A 122 0.54 -5.77 -9.42
N GLY A 123 1.75 -6.35 -9.47
CA GLY A 123 2.98 -5.60 -9.68
C GLY A 123 3.50 -4.84 -8.44
N ILE A 124 2.90 -5.01 -7.25
CA ILE A 124 3.39 -4.45 -5.98
C ILE A 124 4.18 -5.53 -5.20
N PRO A 125 5.32 -5.20 -4.57
CA PRO A 125 6.03 -6.11 -3.66
C PRO A 125 5.13 -6.65 -2.54
N ILE A 126 5.29 -7.93 -2.16
CA ILE A 126 4.40 -8.63 -1.21
C ILE A 126 4.29 -7.88 0.12
N HIS A 127 5.42 -7.40 0.67
CA HIS A 127 5.39 -6.63 1.92
C HIS A 127 4.53 -5.36 1.83
N MET A 128 4.48 -4.73 0.65
CA MET A 128 3.69 -3.53 0.44
C MET A 128 2.22 -3.89 0.18
N GLN A 129 1.93 -5.03 -0.44
CA GLN A 129 0.56 -5.55 -0.51
C GLN A 129 -0.04 -5.72 0.90
N TYR A 130 0.72 -6.31 1.84
CA TYR A 130 0.31 -6.43 3.24
C TYR A 130 0.01 -5.06 3.87
N LYS A 131 0.92 -4.08 3.69
CA LYS A 131 0.70 -2.72 4.23
C LYS A 131 -0.55 -2.07 3.64
N LEU A 132 -0.73 -2.14 2.33
CA LEU A 132 -1.86 -1.50 1.64
C LEU A 132 -3.19 -2.12 2.03
N VAL A 133 -3.31 -3.44 1.99
CA VAL A 133 -4.54 -4.17 2.37
C VAL A 133 -4.90 -3.91 3.83
N LEU A 134 -3.92 -3.87 4.73
CA LEU A 134 -4.20 -3.73 6.16
C LEU A 134 -4.35 -2.29 6.64
N SER A 135 -3.76 -1.31 5.94
CA SER A 135 -3.84 0.11 6.32
C SER A 135 -5.21 0.74 6.11
N GLY A 136 -6.01 0.21 5.17
CA GLY A 136 -7.33 0.77 4.84
C GLY A 136 -7.29 2.18 4.24
N ILE A 137 -6.14 2.66 3.74
CA ILE A 137 -6.04 4.00 3.13
C ILE A 137 -6.82 4.11 1.81
N PHE A 138 -6.96 3.00 1.07
CA PHE A 138 -7.83 2.89 -0.10
C PHE A 138 -9.12 2.20 0.32
N SER A 139 -10.26 2.71 -0.15
CA SER A 139 -11.57 2.13 0.09
C SER A 139 -11.72 0.77 -0.60
N GLU A 140 -11.06 0.57 -1.74
CA GLU A 140 -11.09 -0.67 -2.52
C GLU A 140 -9.69 -1.12 -2.92
N VAL A 141 -9.38 -2.38 -2.68
CA VAL A 141 -8.10 -3.00 -3.08
C VAL A 141 -8.41 -4.12 -4.08
N LEU A 142 -7.95 -3.93 -5.31
CA LEU A 142 -8.19 -4.80 -6.45
C LEU A 142 -6.99 -5.74 -6.68
N PRO A 143 -7.21 -7.02 -7.02
CA PRO A 143 -6.13 -7.93 -7.36
C PRO A 143 -5.42 -7.49 -8.65
N ASP A 144 -6.20 -7.23 -9.69
CA ASP A 144 -5.81 -6.75 -11.01
C ASP A 144 -7.00 -5.99 -11.62
N ILE A 145 -6.78 -5.09 -12.57
CA ILE A 145 -7.87 -4.44 -13.33
C ILE A 145 -8.52 -5.41 -14.31
N TYR A 146 -7.78 -6.45 -14.72
CA TYR A 146 -8.27 -7.54 -15.56
C TYR A 146 -8.64 -8.75 -14.66
N ASP A 147 -9.59 -8.58 -13.74
CA ASP A 147 -10.00 -9.60 -12.76
C ASP A 147 -10.69 -10.83 -13.39
N ASP A 148 -11.06 -10.73 -14.68
CA ASP A 148 -11.78 -11.79 -15.41
C ASP A 148 -10.90 -13.00 -15.77
N HIS A 149 -9.59 -12.94 -15.50
CA HIS A 149 -8.65 -14.04 -15.77
C HIS A 149 -8.42 -14.99 -14.59
N TYR A 150 -9.12 -14.78 -13.46
CA TYR A 150 -9.08 -15.72 -12.35
C TYR A 150 -10.20 -16.75 -12.52
N ASP A 151 -9.84 -17.98 -12.89
CA ASP A 151 -10.82 -19.07 -12.98
C ASP A 151 -11.50 -19.26 -11.63
N SER A 152 -12.81 -19.50 -11.68
CA SER A 152 -13.63 -19.76 -10.51
C SER A 152 -13.21 -21.06 -9.82
N ASP A 153 -13.18 -20.98 -8.49
CA ASP A 153 -12.97 -22.04 -7.49
C ASP A 153 -12.56 -23.42 -8.01
N GLY A 154 -11.25 -23.70 -7.93
CA GLY A 154 -10.77 -25.07 -7.89
C GLY A 154 -10.69 -25.57 -6.45
N THR A 155 -11.25 -26.75 -6.15
CA THR A 155 -10.91 -27.50 -4.93
C THR A 155 -9.47 -28.00 -5.07
N CYS A 156 -8.50 -27.14 -4.75
CA CYS A 156 -7.10 -27.52 -4.74
C CYS A 156 -6.80 -28.33 -3.48
N LYS A 157 -6.00 -29.40 -3.64
CA LYS A 157 -5.35 -30.06 -2.50
C LYS A 157 -4.37 -29.06 -1.86
N VAL A 158 -4.37 -29.04 -0.54
CA VAL A 158 -3.44 -28.25 0.27
C VAL A 158 -2.64 -29.22 1.12
N SER A 159 -1.31 -29.08 1.13
CA SER A 159 -0.44 -29.78 2.07
C SER A 159 0.06 -28.82 3.14
N ILE A 160 0.29 -29.38 4.32
CA ILE A 160 0.88 -28.69 5.47
C ILE A 160 2.11 -29.48 5.87
N GLU A 161 3.24 -28.81 5.91
CA GLU A 161 4.51 -29.38 6.37
C GLU A 161 5.04 -28.52 7.53
N LYS A 162 5.73 -29.15 8.47
CA LYS A 162 6.36 -28.50 9.62
C LYS A 162 7.82 -28.91 9.65
N GLU A 163 8.71 -27.91 9.66
CA GLU A 163 10.16 -28.08 9.63
C GLU A 163 10.76 -27.40 10.88
N ASN A 164 11.82 -27.98 11.44
CA ASN A 164 12.50 -27.48 12.65
C ASN A 164 11.58 -27.37 13.88
N PHE A 165 10.68 -28.35 14.10
CA PHE A 165 9.78 -28.39 15.25
C PHE A 165 10.26 -29.29 16.40
N ASP A 166 11.33 -30.07 16.18
CA ASP A 166 11.79 -31.08 17.14
C ASP A 166 12.37 -30.48 18.43
N ASP A 167 12.95 -29.26 18.37
CA ASP A 167 13.47 -28.49 19.50
C ASP A 167 12.99 -27.02 19.47
N ILE A 168 11.69 -26.80 19.73
CA ILE A 168 11.11 -25.44 19.79
C ILE A 168 11.63 -24.62 20.98
N ASP A 169 12.08 -25.30 22.03
CA ASP A 169 12.48 -24.67 23.29
C ASP A 169 13.64 -23.68 23.06
N GLY A 170 13.31 -22.38 23.16
CA GLY A 170 14.24 -21.27 22.94
C GLY A 170 13.93 -20.37 21.74
N TYR A 171 13.01 -20.76 20.85
CA TYR A 171 12.63 -19.93 19.70
C TYR A 171 11.40 -19.06 19.98
N ASP A 172 11.57 -17.74 19.94
CA ASP A 172 10.47 -16.77 20.02
C ASP A 172 9.85 -16.43 18.65
N SER A 173 10.29 -17.10 17.59
CA SER A 173 10.07 -16.73 16.20
C SER A 173 9.65 -17.94 15.37
N VAL A 174 8.70 -17.74 14.46
CA VAL A 174 8.20 -18.78 13.54
C VAL A 174 8.15 -18.23 12.11
N ASN A 175 8.47 -19.08 11.13
CA ASN A 175 8.21 -18.78 9.73
C ASN A 175 6.88 -19.38 9.29
N LEU A 176 6.18 -18.64 8.43
CA LEU A 176 5.04 -19.13 7.67
C LEU A 176 5.34 -18.97 6.18
N LEU A 177 5.48 -20.10 5.47
CA LEU A 177 5.66 -20.11 4.02
C LEU A 177 4.32 -20.40 3.35
N ILE A 178 3.85 -19.47 2.53
CA ILE A 178 2.60 -19.56 1.78
C ILE A 178 2.94 -19.79 0.31
N ILE A 179 2.78 -21.02 -0.14
CA ILE A 179 3.18 -21.46 -1.48
C ILE A 179 1.93 -21.69 -2.33
N ASP A 180 1.84 -21.00 -3.46
CA ASP A 180 0.66 -21.05 -4.35
C ASP A 180 1.10 -21.05 -5.83
N THR A 181 1.70 -19.96 -6.32
CA THR A 181 2.10 -19.86 -7.73
C THR A 181 3.51 -20.37 -8.02
N TYR A 182 4.43 -20.28 -7.06
CA TYR A 182 5.82 -20.74 -7.18
C TYR A 182 6.31 -21.33 -5.87
N ASP A 183 7.18 -22.33 -5.97
CA ASP A 183 7.81 -22.93 -4.79
C ASP A 183 8.70 -21.94 -4.01
N ILE A 184 8.81 -22.14 -2.70
CA ILE A 184 9.74 -21.44 -1.82
C ILE A 184 10.56 -22.51 -1.11
N LYS A 185 11.86 -22.56 -1.40
CA LYS A 185 12.77 -23.52 -0.76
C LYS A 185 13.31 -22.94 0.54
N MET A 186 13.53 -23.79 1.54
CA MET A 186 14.18 -23.37 2.80
C MET A 186 15.52 -22.69 2.55
N SER A 187 16.32 -23.18 1.59
CA SER A 187 17.61 -22.58 1.21
C SER A 187 17.51 -21.15 0.66
N GLU A 188 16.33 -20.71 0.21
CA GLU A 188 16.09 -19.34 -0.24
C GLU A 188 15.83 -18.38 0.92
N LEU A 189 15.57 -18.86 2.14
CA LEU A 189 15.43 -18.01 3.32
C LEU A 189 16.80 -17.46 3.77
N SER A 190 16.79 -16.40 4.58
CA SER A 190 18.01 -15.93 5.25
C SER A 190 18.57 -17.01 6.19
N MET A 191 19.87 -17.00 6.48
CA MET A 191 20.50 -18.01 7.36
C MET A 191 19.80 -18.11 8.72
N GLU A 192 19.41 -16.97 9.28
CA GLU A 192 18.65 -16.90 10.53
C GLU A 192 17.24 -17.50 10.39
N ASN A 193 16.54 -17.22 9.28
CA ASN A 193 15.21 -17.80 9.07
C ASN A 193 15.26 -19.30 8.79
N GLN A 194 16.37 -19.84 8.26
CA GLN A 194 16.48 -21.27 8.00
C GLN A 194 16.46 -22.13 9.27
N THR A 195 16.81 -21.56 10.43
CA THR A 195 16.86 -22.29 11.71
C THR A 195 15.56 -22.21 12.51
N TYR A 196 14.63 -21.31 12.14
CA TYR A 196 13.38 -21.16 12.91
C TYR A 196 12.39 -22.29 12.61
N PRO A 197 11.52 -22.62 13.60
CA PRO A 197 10.32 -23.41 13.35
C PRO A 197 9.56 -22.83 12.15
N THR A 198 9.24 -23.68 11.18
CA THR A 198 8.67 -23.26 9.91
C THR A 198 7.43 -24.07 9.57
N ILE A 199 6.31 -23.38 9.40
CA ILE A 199 5.07 -23.98 8.91
C ILE A 199 4.95 -23.63 7.42
N ILE A 200 4.78 -24.66 6.59
CA ILE A 200 4.65 -24.53 5.14
C ILE A 200 3.23 -24.90 4.77
N VAL A 201 2.50 -23.97 4.17
CA VAL A 201 1.16 -24.21 3.64
C VAL A 201 1.22 -24.08 2.12
N ARG A 202 1.01 -25.19 1.42
CA ARG A 202 1.22 -25.30 -0.03
C ARG A 202 -0.09 -25.62 -0.74
N GLY A 203 -0.49 -24.75 -1.66
CA GLY A 203 -1.57 -24.99 -2.60
C GLY A 203 -1.04 -25.71 -3.86
N ASN A 204 -1.81 -26.66 -4.38
CA ASN A 204 -1.46 -27.41 -5.59
C ASN A 204 -1.83 -26.70 -6.91
N SER A 205 -1.66 -25.38 -6.96
CA SER A 205 -2.01 -24.48 -8.10
C SER A 205 -0.79 -24.17 -8.99
N ILE A 206 0.26 -24.98 -8.92
CA ILE A 206 1.47 -24.85 -9.74
C ILE A 206 1.23 -25.39 -11.17
N ASP A 207 0.08 -25.08 -11.77
CA ASP A 207 -0.28 -25.43 -13.16
C ASP A 207 -0.16 -24.22 -14.10
N GLY A 208 0.34 -23.08 -13.60
CA GLY A 208 0.47 -21.83 -14.34
C GLY A 208 -0.85 -21.06 -14.49
N VAL A 209 -1.97 -21.59 -13.98
CA VAL A 209 -3.28 -20.96 -14.02
C VAL A 209 -3.53 -20.17 -12.74
N ARG A 210 -4.00 -18.91 -12.88
CA ARG A 210 -4.34 -18.08 -11.73
C ARG A 210 -5.74 -18.46 -11.24
N LYS A 211 -5.82 -19.26 -10.18
CA LYS A 211 -7.10 -19.70 -9.57
C LYS A 211 -7.29 -19.11 -8.18
N VAL A 212 -8.55 -18.88 -7.79
CA VAL A 212 -8.88 -18.62 -6.39
C VAL A 212 -8.82 -19.95 -5.63
N ASN A 213 -7.93 -20.04 -4.63
CA ASN A 213 -7.70 -21.27 -3.87
C ASN A 213 -8.29 -21.13 -2.46
N ARG A 214 -9.60 -21.43 -2.33
CA ARG A 214 -10.31 -21.32 -1.04
C ARG A 214 -9.73 -22.23 0.04
N SER A 215 -9.34 -23.46 -0.32
CA SER A 215 -8.72 -24.40 0.61
C SER A 215 -7.45 -23.81 1.21
N LEU A 216 -6.59 -23.20 0.38
CA LEU A 216 -5.36 -22.56 0.84
C LEU A 216 -5.66 -21.38 1.79
N ILE A 217 -6.62 -20.52 1.42
CA ILE A 217 -7.01 -19.37 2.25
C ILE A 217 -7.52 -19.84 3.63
N LEU A 218 -8.37 -20.87 3.66
CA LEU A 218 -8.91 -21.42 4.90
C LEU A 218 -7.82 -22.07 5.76
N GLU A 219 -6.89 -22.78 5.15
CA GLU A 219 -5.82 -23.45 5.90
C GLU A 219 -4.86 -22.45 6.52
N ILE A 220 -4.45 -21.41 5.77
CA ILE A 220 -3.63 -20.32 6.31
C ILE A 220 -4.34 -19.61 7.48
N LYS A 221 -5.66 -19.43 7.39
CA LYS A 221 -6.44 -18.85 8.48
C LYS A 221 -6.37 -19.70 9.75
N LYS A 222 -6.49 -21.03 9.63
CA LYS A 222 -6.34 -21.94 10.79
C LYS A 222 -4.92 -21.90 11.34
N THR A 223 -3.90 -21.99 10.47
CA THR A 223 -2.49 -21.91 10.88
C THR A 223 -2.19 -20.61 11.63
N MET A 224 -2.72 -19.47 11.17
CA MET A 224 -2.54 -18.20 11.86
C MET A 224 -3.26 -18.13 13.21
N ASP A 225 -4.42 -18.78 13.36
CA ASP A 225 -5.11 -18.92 14.66
C ASP A 225 -4.30 -19.77 15.64
N GLU A 226 -3.66 -20.86 15.17
CA GLU A 226 -2.72 -21.65 15.98
C GLU A 226 -1.50 -20.83 16.41
N ILE A 227 -0.87 -20.12 15.48
CA ILE A 227 0.27 -19.23 15.77
C ILE A 227 -0.14 -18.17 16.80
N GLN A 228 -1.36 -17.61 16.70
CA GLN A 228 -1.83 -16.60 17.66
C GLN A 228 -2.02 -17.16 19.08
N LYS A 229 -2.32 -18.45 19.21
CA LYS A 229 -2.47 -19.15 20.50
C LYS A 229 -1.14 -19.62 21.09
N SER A 230 -0.08 -19.65 20.28
CA SER A 230 1.28 -20.01 20.71
C SER A 230 2.03 -18.86 21.40
N ASP A 231 3.23 -19.16 21.91
CA ASP A 231 4.12 -18.20 22.57
C ASP A 231 5.06 -17.45 21.61
N PHE A 232 4.93 -17.65 20.29
CA PHE A 232 5.76 -16.94 19.31
C PHE A 232 5.52 -15.43 19.37
N LYS A 233 6.62 -14.67 19.52
CA LYS A 233 6.63 -13.20 19.56
C LYS A 233 6.88 -12.57 18.21
N LYS A 234 7.39 -13.32 17.23
CA LYS A 234 7.65 -12.85 15.86
C LYS A 234 7.17 -13.87 14.84
N VAL A 235 6.49 -13.39 13.81
CA VAL A 235 6.02 -14.20 12.68
C VAL A 235 6.64 -13.64 11.40
N PHE A 236 7.38 -14.47 10.68
CA PHE A 236 8.00 -14.13 9.40
C PHE A 236 7.24 -14.82 8.28
N VAL A 237 6.63 -14.03 7.40
CA VAL A 237 5.80 -14.56 6.30
C VAL A 237 6.53 -14.40 4.97
N ALA A 238 6.70 -15.49 4.24
CA ALA A 238 7.07 -15.46 2.83
C ALA A 238 5.90 -16.01 2.00
N SER A 239 5.58 -15.38 0.87
CA SER A 239 4.46 -15.83 0.04
C SER A 239 4.73 -15.70 -1.46
N THR A 240 4.17 -16.63 -2.22
CA THR A 240 4.10 -16.64 -3.69
C THR A 240 2.65 -16.76 -4.15
N SER A 241 1.70 -16.11 -3.49
CA SER A 241 0.29 -16.12 -3.89
C SER A 241 -0.04 -15.17 -5.02
N ASN A 242 -1.05 -15.52 -5.82
CA ASN A 242 -1.60 -14.58 -6.78
C ASN A 242 -2.29 -13.41 -6.05
N PRO A 243 -2.44 -12.22 -6.68
CA PRO A 243 -3.00 -11.03 -6.04
C PRO A 243 -4.37 -11.24 -5.36
N LYS A 244 -5.25 -12.06 -5.96
CA LYS A 244 -6.59 -12.33 -5.41
C LYS A 244 -6.52 -13.17 -4.14
N ASN A 245 -5.73 -14.24 -4.16
CA ASN A 245 -5.45 -15.03 -2.97
C ASN A 245 -4.72 -14.20 -1.90
N SER A 246 -3.74 -13.36 -2.27
CA SER A 246 -3.05 -12.45 -1.35
C SER A 246 -4.02 -11.55 -0.58
N ILE A 247 -4.95 -10.87 -1.27
CA ILE A 247 -5.96 -10.01 -0.62
C ILE A 247 -6.79 -10.84 0.37
N ASN A 248 -7.30 -11.99 -0.05
CA ASN A 248 -8.15 -12.84 0.77
C ASN A 248 -7.40 -13.37 2.00
N ILE A 249 -6.16 -13.81 1.84
CA ILE A 249 -5.29 -14.28 2.94
C ILE A 249 -5.03 -13.15 3.92
N ILE A 250 -4.59 -11.98 3.42
CA ILE A 250 -4.25 -10.83 4.27
C ILE A 250 -5.47 -10.39 5.09
N ASN A 251 -6.64 -10.26 4.44
CA ASN A 251 -7.87 -9.84 5.11
C ASN A 251 -8.40 -10.87 6.12
N SER A 252 -8.29 -12.16 5.82
CA SER A 252 -8.86 -13.21 6.67
C SER A 252 -7.95 -13.65 7.82
N SER A 253 -6.62 -13.53 7.64
CA SER A 253 -5.63 -14.15 8.54
C SER A 253 -4.73 -13.13 9.25
N PHE A 254 -4.61 -11.90 8.75
CA PHE A 254 -3.69 -10.88 9.29
C PHE A 254 -4.36 -9.56 9.69
N ARG A 255 -5.68 -9.46 9.53
CA ARG A 255 -6.48 -8.30 9.96
C ARG A 255 -7.09 -8.57 11.34
N PHE A 256 -6.58 -7.87 12.35
CA PHE A 256 -6.95 -8.11 13.76
C PHE A 256 -7.96 -7.10 14.35
N PHE A 257 -8.47 -6.13 13.57
CA PHE A 257 -9.53 -5.18 13.98
C PHE A 257 -9.35 -4.58 15.39
N GLY A 258 -8.15 -4.08 15.72
CA GLY A 258 -7.87 -3.48 17.02
C GLY A 258 -7.62 -4.46 18.18
N ARG A 259 -7.71 -5.78 17.94
CA ARG A 259 -7.29 -6.79 18.93
C ARG A 259 -5.76 -6.81 19.02
N SER A 260 -5.24 -6.86 20.24
CA SER A 260 -3.80 -6.88 20.49
C SER A 260 -3.16 -8.12 19.85
N ARG A 261 -2.21 -7.90 18.94
CA ARG A 261 -1.36 -8.97 18.43
C ARG A 261 -0.34 -9.32 19.49
N ARG A 262 -0.21 -10.61 19.81
CA ARG A 262 0.84 -11.11 20.71
C ARG A 262 2.20 -11.17 20.02
N PHE A 263 2.24 -11.00 18.70
CA PHE A 263 3.44 -11.08 17.89
C PHE A 263 3.67 -9.86 16.98
N LYS A 264 4.94 -9.66 16.60
CA LYS A 264 5.37 -8.74 15.55
C LYS A 264 5.34 -9.46 14.19
N LEU A 265 4.62 -8.89 13.23
CA LEU A 265 4.53 -9.43 11.87
C LEU A 265 5.63 -8.84 10.98
N TYR A 266 6.40 -9.72 10.34
CA TYR A 266 7.40 -9.39 9.33
C TYR A 266 7.04 -10.09 8.03
N VAL A 267 7.07 -9.36 6.92
CA VAL A 267 6.92 -9.94 5.59
C VAL A 267 8.30 -9.98 4.93
N LEU A 268 8.69 -11.16 4.50
CA LEU A 268 9.93 -11.43 3.80
C LEU A 268 9.77 -11.13 2.32
N GLN A 269 10.76 -10.48 1.73
CA GLN A 269 10.78 -10.14 0.31
C GLN A 269 12.08 -10.63 -0.33
N LYS A 270 11.99 -11.26 -1.51
CA LYS A 270 13.17 -11.65 -2.29
C LYS A 270 13.99 -10.42 -2.71
N ASP A 271 15.31 -10.56 -2.70
CA ASP A 271 16.23 -9.55 -3.24
C ASP A 271 16.09 -9.36 -4.75
N TYR A 272 15.92 -10.47 -5.46
CA TYR A 272 15.81 -10.55 -6.91
C TYR A 272 14.69 -11.52 -7.30
N ALA A 273 13.97 -11.20 -8.38
CA ALA A 273 12.71 -11.85 -8.73
C ALA A 273 12.79 -13.36 -8.99
N SER A 274 13.87 -13.86 -9.61
CA SER A 274 13.97 -15.28 -10.00
C SER A 274 14.87 -16.12 -9.08
N ASN A 275 16.06 -15.63 -8.69
CA ASN A 275 17.08 -16.43 -7.99
C ASN A 275 17.55 -15.81 -6.66
N GLY A 276 16.79 -14.85 -6.11
CA GLY A 276 17.17 -14.12 -4.91
C GLY A 276 16.75 -14.82 -3.60
N LYS A 277 17.48 -14.54 -2.52
CA LYS A 277 17.09 -14.94 -1.17
C LYS A 277 16.01 -14.00 -0.61
N TYR A 278 15.17 -14.53 0.28
CA TYR A 278 14.27 -13.78 1.16
C TYR A 278 15.07 -13.15 2.31
N SER A 279 15.94 -12.20 1.98
CA SER A 279 16.80 -11.53 2.98
C SER A 279 16.17 -10.27 3.57
N LYS A 280 15.28 -9.59 2.81
CA LYS A 280 14.66 -8.34 3.24
C LYS A 280 13.47 -8.61 4.16
N LYS A 281 13.54 -8.05 5.37
CA LYS A 281 12.51 -8.18 6.41
C LYS A 281 11.77 -6.85 6.57
N TYR A 282 10.49 -6.83 6.25
CA TYR A 282 9.66 -5.63 6.40
C TYR A 282 8.68 -5.81 7.55
N ARG A 283 8.86 -5.01 8.60
CA ARG A 283 7.88 -4.95 9.69
C ARG A 283 6.59 -4.31 9.18
N ILE A 284 5.48 -4.99 9.44
CA ILE A 284 4.15 -4.50 9.12
C ILE A 284 3.57 -3.87 10.39
N PHE A 285 3.54 -2.53 10.40
CA PHE A 285 2.92 -1.73 11.45
C PHE A 285 1.49 -1.41 11.00
N ILE A 286 0.51 -1.88 11.76
CA ILE A 286 -0.91 -1.55 11.61
C ILE A 286 -1.45 -1.36 13.02
#